data_AF-A0A8H5F665-F1
#
_entry.id   AF-A0A8H5F665-F1
#
_cell.length_a   1.000
_cell.length_b   1.000
_cell.length_c   1.000
_cell.angle_alpha   90.00
_cell.angle_beta   90.00
_cell.angle_gamma   90.00
#
_symmetry.space_group_name_H-M   'P 1'
#
loop_
_entity.id
_entity.type
_entity.pdbx_description
1 polymer ?
#
loop_
_entity_poly.entity_id
_entity_poly.type
_entity_poly.pdbx_seq_one_letter_code
_entity_poly.pdbx_strand_id
1 'polypeptide(L)'
;MTLNTFHYAGISSKNVTLGVPRLKEIINIATNIKTPSLSVYLNPEISASSKLAKDVQQELAYTSLRPITAAVKIWYDPDPAATIIPDDSISVHAFFEIPDKEVKAKKHLQLYVATLPFPSKPADPPPWWPSALVLSFAD
;
A
#
# COMPACT_ATOMS: atom_id res chain seq x y z
N MET A 1 -6.86 -18.75 34.57
CA MET A 1 -6.58 -18.51 33.14
C MET A 1 -7.88 -18.74 32.38
N THR A 2 -8.58 -17.68 32.00
CA THR A 2 -9.88 -17.76 31.32
C THR A 2 -9.70 -17.97 29.82
N LEU A 3 -10.65 -18.71 29.22
CA LEU A 3 -10.54 -19.33 27.90
C LEU A 3 -10.38 -18.33 26.75
N ASN A 4 -10.93 -17.12 26.89
CA ASN A 4 -10.80 -16.00 25.95
C ASN A 4 -11.02 -14.69 26.72
N THR A 5 -9.99 -13.85 26.90
CA THR A 5 -10.20 -12.50 27.46
C THR A 5 -9.99 -11.46 26.39
N PHE A 6 -11.10 -11.01 25.80
CA PHE A 6 -11.17 -9.69 25.19
C PHE A 6 -11.66 -8.71 26.26
N HIS A 7 -10.72 -8.01 26.90
CA HIS A 7 -11.00 -6.74 27.56
C HIS A 7 -10.30 -5.66 26.74
N TYR A 8 -11.06 -4.96 25.88
CA TYR A 8 -10.60 -3.84 25.06
C TYR A 8 -10.46 -2.55 25.88
N ALA A 9 -9.78 -2.59 27.03
CA ALA A 9 -9.50 -1.40 27.82
C ALA A 9 -8.12 -0.85 27.44
N GLY A 10 -8.09 0.30 26.76
CA GLY A 10 -6.90 1.16 26.65
C GLY A 10 -5.93 0.91 25.49
N ILE A 11 -6.23 0.02 24.53
CA ILE A 11 -5.34 -0.24 23.38
C ILE A 11 -6.14 -0.08 22.08
N SER A 12 -5.59 0.67 21.12
CA SER A 12 -6.10 0.80 19.74
C SER A 12 -6.43 -0.59 19.18
N SER A 13 -7.46 -0.68 18.34
CA SER A 13 -8.22 -1.85 17.83
C SER A 13 -7.40 -2.98 17.16
N LYS A 14 -6.35 -3.43 17.81
CA LYS A 14 -5.45 -4.50 17.39
C LYS A 14 -6.01 -5.83 17.86
N ASN A 15 -6.49 -6.61 16.90
CA ASN A 15 -6.86 -8.01 17.14
C ASN A 15 -5.58 -8.84 17.32
N VAL A 16 -5.28 -9.22 18.56
CA VAL A 16 -4.15 -10.09 18.92
C VAL A 16 -4.65 -11.45 19.39
N THR A 17 -3.94 -12.52 19.02
CA THR A 17 -4.23 -13.88 19.51
C THR A 17 -3.75 -13.99 20.95
N LEU A 18 -4.67 -14.21 21.89
CA LEU A 18 -4.39 -14.32 23.33
C LEU A 18 -4.88 -15.66 23.91
N GLY A 19 -4.44 -15.99 25.12
CA GLY A 19 -4.91 -17.15 25.86
C GLY A 19 -4.47 -18.49 25.28
N VAL A 20 -5.36 -19.48 25.36
CA VAL A 20 -5.11 -20.87 24.95
C VAL A 20 -4.71 -21.00 23.47
N PRO A 21 -5.35 -20.29 22.52
CA PRO A 21 -4.92 -20.31 21.12
C PRO A 21 -3.45 -19.92 20.92
N ARG A 22 -2.97 -18.86 21.60
CA ARG A 22 -1.58 -18.42 21.50
C ARG A 22 -0.62 -19.41 22.15
N LEU A 23 -1.01 -20.00 23.28
CA LEU A 23 -0.24 -21.04 23.95
C LEU A 23 -0.03 -22.27 23.06
N LYS A 24 -1.08 -22.71 22.34
CA LYS A 24 -1.00 -23.83 21.39
C LYS A 24 -0.02 -23.57 20.25
N GLU A 25 0.03 -22.34 19.73
CA GLU A 25 0.99 -21.95 18.69
C GLU A 25 2.43 -22.05 19.19
N ILE A 26 2.70 -21.60 20.43
CA ILE A 26 4.05 -21.60 21.02
C ILE A 26 4.52 -23.02 21.30
N ILE A 27 3.69 -23.86 21.95
CA ILE A 27 4.06 -25.23 22.32
C ILE A 27 4.37 -26.08 21.08
N ASN A 28 3.60 -25.90 20.01
CA ASN A 28 3.76 -26.67 18.78
C ASN A 28 4.80 -26.08 17.82
N ILE A 29 5.45 -24.96 18.17
CA ILE A 29 6.41 -24.25 17.31
C ILE A 29 5.79 -24.02 15.91
N ALA A 30 4.59 -23.44 15.90
CA ALA A 30 3.86 -23.21 14.66
C ALA A 30 4.63 -22.22 13.75
N THR A 31 4.86 -22.59 12.50
CA THR A 31 5.54 -21.74 11.50
C THR A 31 4.66 -20.58 11.04
N ASN A 32 3.33 -20.77 11.02
CA ASN A 32 2.36 -19.76 10.66
C ASN A 32 1.46 -19.43 11.86
N ILE A 33 1.80 -18.34 12.55
CA ILE A 33 1.04 -17.83 13.70
C ILE A 33 -0.10 -16.92 13.20
N LYS A 34 -1.26 -16.95 13.86
CA LYS A 34 -2.46 -16.26 13.34
C LYS A 34 -2.34 -14.74 13.30
N THR A 35 -1.70 -14.16 14.30
CA THR A 35 -1.51 -12.70 14.42
C THR A 35 -0.03 -12.41 14.66
N PRO A 36 0.82 -12.49 13.62
CA PRO A 36 2.22 -12.10 13.76
C PRO A 36 2.29 -10.60 14.06
N SER A 37 3.19 -10.22 14.97
CA SER A 37 3.39 -8.83 15.33
C SER A 37 4.88 -8.56 15.53
N LEU A 38 5.28 -7.34 15.20
CA LEU A 38 6.62 -6.82 15.38
C LEU A 38 6.51 -5.42 15.98
N SER A 39 7.24 -5.17 17.06
CA SER A 39 7.40 -3.84 17.64
C SER A 39 8.72 -3.25 17.17
N VAL A 40 8.66 -2.15 16.44
CA VAL A 40 9.83 -1.41 15.96
C VAL A 40 9.95 -0.13 16.77
N TYR A 41 11.11 0.07 17.40
CA TYR A 41 11.42 1.28 18.15
C TYR A 41 12.18 2.24 17.24
N LEU A 42 11.81 3.53 17.29
CA LEU A 42 12.50 4.57 16.55
C LEU A 42 13.71 5.10 17.33
N ASN A 43 14.69 5.64 16.60
CA ASN A 43 15.79 6.37 17.22
C ASN A 43 15.27 7.61 17.96
N PRO A 44 15.87 8.00 19.10
CA PRO A 44 15.38 9.11 19.93
C PRO A 44 15.19 10.44 19.17
N GLU A 45 16.04 10.71 18.18
CA GLU A 45 15.97 11.92 17.35
C GLU A 45 14.71 11.97 16.47
N ILE A 46 14.22 10.81 16.04
CA ILE A 46 13.05 10.64 15.17
C ILE A 46 11.79 10.48 16.02
N SER A 47 11.87 9.73 17.12
CA SER A 47 10.72 9.42 17.98
C SER A 47 10.09 10.66 18.61
N ALA A 48 10.88 11.71 18.86
CA ALA A 48 10.40 12.96 19.45
C ALA A 48 9.46 13.76 18.52
N SER A 49 9.46 13.48 17.20
CA SER A 49 8.66 14.20 16.22
C SER A 49 7.63 13.29 15.56
N SER A 50 6.34 13.59 15.78
CA SER A 50 5.24 12.87 15.11
C SER A 50 5.34 12.90 13.58
N LYS A 51 5.93 13.96 13.00
CA LYS A 51 6.12 14.08 11.55
C LYS A 51 7.17 13.07 11.05
N LEU A 52 8.36 13.07 11.65
CA LEU A 52 9.44 12.17 11.27
C LEU A 52 9.06 10.70 11.52
N ALA A 53 8.32 10.45 12.59
CA ALA A 53 7.79 9.12 12.89
C ALA A 53 6.80 8.61 11.83
N LYS A 54 5.99 9.51 11.25
CA LYS A 54 5.09 9.18 10.12
C LYS A 54 5.84 8.93 8.82
N ASP A 55 6.94 9.65 8.59
CA ASP A 55 7.76 9.43 7.40
C ASP A 55 8.35 8.00 7.41
N VAL A 56 8.89 7.58 8.56
CA VAL A 56 9.38 6.19 8.74
C VAL A 56 8.24 5.17 8.64
N GLN A 57 7.06 5.49 9.17
CA GLN A 57 5.87 4.63 9.03
C GLN A 57 5.49 4.42 7.56
N GLN A 58 5.54 5.47 6.74
CA GLN A 58 5.23 5.39 5.31
C GLN A 58 6.27 4.56 4.55
N GLU A 59 7.55 4.67 4.92
CA GLU A 59 8.64 3.92 4.30
C GLU A 59 8.57 2.41 4.59
N LEU A 60 8.20 2.04 5.82
CA LEU A 60 8.06 0.64 6.24
C LEU A 60 6.77 -0.02 5.74
N ALA A 61 5.75 0.77 5.40
CA ALA A 61 4.45 0.25 5.01
C ALA A 61 4.50 -0.38 3.61
N TYR A 62 4.25 -1.69 3.55
CA TYR A 62 4.05 -2.36 2.26
C TYR A 62 2.82 -1.79 1.56
N THR A 63 3.07 -1.13 0.42
CA THR A 63 2.01 -0.54 -0.41
C THR A 63 2.13 -1.12 -1.81
N SER A 64 1.07 -1.78 -2.27
CA SER A 64 0.97 -2.25 -3.66
C SER A 64 0.22 -1.24 -4.52
N LEU A 65 0.27 -1.38 -5.86
CA LEU A 65 -0.48 -0.51 -6.77
C LEU A 65 -2.01 -0.65 -6.57
N ARG A 66 -2.47 -1.85 -6.21
CA ARG A 66 -3.90 -2.17 -6.08
C ARG A 66 -4.69 -1.18 -5.20
N PRO A 67 -4.29 -0.85 -3.96
CA PRO A 67 -5.02 0.09 -3.12
C PRO A 67 -4.96 1.55 -3.58
N ILE A 68 -3.96 1.92 -4.39
CA ILE A 68 -3.79 3.32 -4.84
C ILE A 68 -4.42 3.57 -6.20
N THR A 69 -4.66 2.53 -7.00
CA THR A 69 -5.35 2.65 -8.30
C THR A 69 -6.86 2.52 -8.12
N ALA A 70 -7.65 3.44 -8.68
CA ALA A 70 -9.11 3.36 -8.65
C ALA A 70 -9.64 2.29 -9.62
N ALA A 71 -9.00 2.14 -10.78
CA ALA A 71 -9.34 1.14 -11.78
C ALA A 71 -8.14 0.86 -12.69
N VAL A 72 -8.23 -0.23 -13.46
CA VAL A 72 -7.35 -0.51 -14.59
C VAL A 72 -8.22 -0.61 -15.83
N LYS A 73 -7.99 0.25 -16.82
CA LYS A 73 -8.69 0.19 -18.12
C LYS A 73 -7.66 0.01 -19.22
N ILE A 74 -7.96 -0.87 -20.17
CA ILE A 74 -7.11 -1.17 -21.32
C ILE A 74 -7.84 -0.69 -22.56
N TRP A 75 -7.16 0.15 -23.34
CA TRP A 75 -7.64 0.76 -24.56
C TRP A 75 -6.85 0.22 -25.74
N TYR A 76 -7.52 0.06 -26.88
CA TYR A 76 -6.84 -0.14 -28.15
C TYR A 76 -6.56 1.23 -28.75
N ASP A 77 -5.28 1.59 -28.89
CA ASP A 77 -4.81 2.87 -29.40
C ASP A 77 -3.75 2.61 -30.49
N PRO A 78 -4.13 2.62 -31.78
CA PRO A 78 -3.27 2.15 -32.86
C PRO A 78 -2.19 3.17 -33.29
N ASP A 79 -2.40 4.45 -33.05
CA ASP A 79 -1.43 5.50 -33.32
C ASP A 79 -0.73 5.88 -32.01
N PRO A 80 0.58 5.66 -31.84
CA PRO A 80 1.27 6.02 -30.61
C PRO A 80 1.44 7.55 -30.46
N ALA A 81 1.36 8.34 -31.53
CA ALA A 81 1.62 9.79 -31.48
C ALA A 81 0.37 10.62 -31.17
N ALA A 82 -0.81 10.02 -31.28
CA ALA A 82 -2.09 10.58 -30.89
C ALA A 82 -2.75 9.66 -29.86
N THR A 83 -3.81 10.10 -29.19
CA THR A 83 -4.56 9.19 -28.32
C THR A 83 -6.05 9.41 -28.47
N ILE A 84 -6.82 8.33 -28.33
CA ILE A 84 -8.28 8.39 -28.27
C ILE A 84 -8.79 8.93 -26.94
N ILE A 85 -7.95 9.05 -25.91
CA ILE A 85 -8.30 9.53 -24.58
C ILE A 85 -8.05 11.04 -24.49
N PRO A 86 -9.10 11.90 -24.44
CA PRO A 86 -8.92 13.35 -24.50
C PRO A 86 -8.10 13.90 -23.33
N ASP A 87 -8.30 13.34 -22.12
CA ASP A 87 -7.62 13.77 -20.89
C ASP A 87 -6.11 13.53 -20.95
N ASP A 88 -5.66 12.52 -21.69
CA ASP A 88 -4.25 12.12 -21.79
C ASP A 88 -3.53 12.80 -22.97
N SER A 89 -4.26 13.53 -23.84
CA SER A 89 -3.72 14.15 -25.06
C SER A 89 -2.51 15.05 -24.83
N ILE A 90 -2.56 15.90 -23.79
CA ILE A 90 -1.47 16.82 -23.42
C ILE A 90 -0.23 16.03 -22.98
N SER A 91 -0.44 15.00 -22.15
CA SER A 91 0.63 14.15 -21.60
C SER A 91 1.33 13.36 -22.71
N VAL A 92 0.55 12.78 -23.63
CA VAL A 92 1.07 12.03 -24.78
C VAL A 92 1.84 12.96 -25.72
N HIS A 93 1.29 14.12 -26.06
CA HIS A 93 1.96 15.10 -26.93
C HIS A 93 3.30 15.54 -26.35
N ALA A 94 3.33 15.95 -25.07
CA ALA A 94 4.54 16.36 -24.38
C ALA A 94 5.62 15.27 -24.32
N PHE A 95 5.20 14.00 -24.15
CA PHE A 95 6.13 12.87 -24.16
C PHE A 95 6.85 12.70 -25.52
N PHE A 96 6.14 12.92 -26.63
CA PHE A 96 6.71 12.76 -27.98
C PHE A 96 7.43 14.00 -28.53
N GLU A 97 7.27 15.17 -27.91
CA GLU A 97 8.04 16.38 -28.22
C GLU A 97 9.54 16.20 -27.90
N ILE A 98 9.87 15.41 -26.87
CA ILE A 98 11.25 15.14 -26.48
C ILE A 98 11.84 14.06 -27.41
N PRO A 99 12.90 14.37 -28.19
CA PRO A 99 13.43 13.43 -29.16
C PRO A 99 14.21 12.30 -28.48
N ASP A 100 13.53 11.17 -28.25
CA ASP A 100 14.15 9.92 -27.81
C ASP A 100 14.25 8.92 -28.98
N LYS A 101 15.48 8.42 -29.22
CA LYS A 101 15.80 7.48 -30.31
C LYS A 101 15.23 6.09 -30.03
N GLU A 102 15.12 5.67 -28.77
CA GLU A 102 14.61 4.34 -28.42
C GLU A 102 13.09 4.27 -28.55
N VAL A 103 12.39 5.33 -28.17
CA VAL A 103 10.94 5.46 -28.31
C VAL A 103 10.54 5.41 -29.78
N LYS A 104 11.27 6.14 -30.66
CA LYS A 104 11.01 6.13 -32.11
C LYS A 104 11.17 4.74 -32.73
N ALA A 105 12.12 3.93 -32.26
CA ALA A 105 12.34 2.58 -32.78
C ALA A 105 11.21 1.59 -32.39
N LYS A 106 10.50 1.82 -31.28
CA LYS A 106 9.47 0.91 -30.75
C LYS A 106 8.02 1.35 -31.02
N LYS A 107 7.81 2.46 -31.73
CA LYS A 107 6.46 3.00 -32.04
C LYS A 107 5.47 1.99 -32.62
N HIS A 108 5.95 1.04 -33.43
CA HIS A 108 5.11 0.06 -34.12
C HIS A 108 4.61 -1.09 -33.21
N LEU A 109 5.03 -1.15 -31.94
CA LEU A 109 4.74 -2.28 -31.03
C LEU A 109 3.68 -1.97 -29.97
N GLN A 110 3.19 -0.73 -29.88
CA GLN A 110 2.22 -0.32 -28.86
C GLN A 110 0.87 -0.02 -29.51
N LEU A 111 0.03 -1.07 -29.56
CA LEU A 111 -1.37 -0.99 -30.00
C LEU A 111 -2.36 -0.86 -28.84
N TYR A 112 -1.90 -1.04 -27.61
CA TYR A 112 -2.73 -1.01 -26.41
C TYR A 112 -2.12 -0.09 -25.35
N VAL A 113 -2.98 0.71 -24.74
CA VAL A 113 -2.64 1.66 -23.67
C VAL A 113 -3.44 1.32 -22.42
N ALA A 114 -2.79 1.30 -21.26
CA ALA A 114 -3.44 1.05 -19.98
C ALA A 114 -3.52 2.35 -19.16
N THR A 115 -4.72 2.77 -18.78
CA THR A 115 -4.94 3.93 -17.90
C THR A 115 -5.15 3.47 -16.46
N LEU A 116 -4.41 4.09 -15.54
CA LEU A 116 -4.45 3.83 -14.10
C LEU A 116 -4.86 5.11 -13.35
N PRO A 117 -6.16 5.45 -13.29
CA PRO A 117 -6.61 6.60 -12.52
C PRO A 117 -6.28 6.42 -11.03
N PHE A 118 -5.59 7.40 -10.46
CA PHE A 118 -5.35 7.50 -9.02
C PHE A 118 -6.43 8.39 -8.40
N PRO A 119 -7.10 7.97 -7.31
CA PRO A 119 -8.10 8.79 -6.66
C PRO A 119 -7.41 9.99 -5.97
N SER A 120 -8.01 11.17 -6.08
CA SER A 120 -7.50 12.41 -5.46
C SER A 120 -7.61 12.42 -3.94
N LYS A 121 -8.43 11.53 -3.38
CA LYS A 121 -8.50 11.22 -1.95
C LYS A 121 -8.18 9.74 -1.75
N PRO A 122 -7.45 9.37 -0.69
CA PRO A 122 -7.29 7.97 -0.35
C PRO A 122 -8.68 7.34 -0.21
N ALA A 123 -8.89 6.20 -0.86
CA ALA A 123 -10.11 5.42 -0.66
C ALA A 123 -10.22 5.05 0.82
N ASP A 124 -11.44 5.04 1.36
CA ASP A 124 -11.65 4.57 2.72
C ASP A 124 -11.02 3.16 2.86
N PRO A 125 -10.23 2.92 3.91
CA PRO A 125 -9.59 1.63 4.09
C PRO A 125 -10.68 0.56 4.11
N PRO A 126 -10.59 -0.47 3.27
CA PRO A 126 -11.60 -1.50 3.21
C PRO A 126 -11.73 -2.20 4.58
N PRO A 127 -12.87 -2.83 4.90
CA PRO A 127 -13.09 -3.45 6.22
C PRO A 127 -12.05 -4.51 6.62
N TRP A 128 -11.34 -5.07 5.64
CA TRP A 128 -10.28 -6.06 5.80
C TRP A 128 -8.88 -5.44 5.88
N TRP A 129 -8.73 -4.12 5.72
CA TRP A 129 -7.46 -3.43 5.89
C TRP A 129 -6.96 -3.69 7.31
N PRO A 130 -5.70 -4.10 7.51
CA PRO A 130 -5.20 -4.31 8.85
C PRO A 130 -5.29 -2.99 9.60
N SER A 131 -6.01 -2.95 10.72
CA SER A 131 -5.86 -1.91 11.75
C SER A 131 -4.44 -1.86 12.33
N ALA A 132 -3.52 -2.70 11.81
CA ALA A 132 -2.26 -3.11 12.41
C ALA A 132 -1.07 -2.23 12.03
N LEU A 133 -1.20 -1.24 11.14
CA LEU A 133 -0.21 -0.18 11.01
C LEU A 133 -0.47 0.97 11.99
N VAL A 134 -1.10 0.68 13.13
CA VAL A 134 -0.91 1.49 14.33
C VAL A 134 0.46 1.11 14.89
N LEU A 135 1.52 1.77 14.44
CA LEU A 135 2.72 1.87 15.27
C LEU A 135 2.26 2.56 16.56
N SER A 136 2.19 1.78 17.63
CA SER A 136 2.03 2.34 18.96
C SER A 136 3.37 2.98 19.24
N PHE A 137 3.48 4.29 19.00
CA PHE A 137 4.52 5.07 19.64
C PHE A 137 4.21 4.98 21.13
N ALA A 138 5.00 4.17 21.83
CA ALA A 138 4.97 4.12 23.27
C ALA A 138 5.48 5.47 23.76
N ASP A 139 4.56 6.27 24.28
CA ASP A 139 4.82 7.09 25.47
C ASP A 139 4.22 6.36 26.67
#